data_AF-A0A3A9UW63-F1
#
_entry.id   AF-A0A3A9UW63-F1
#
_cell.length_a   1.000
_cell.length_b   1.000
_cell.length_c   1.000
_cell.angle_alpha   90.00
_cell.angle_beta   90.00
_cell.angle_gamma   90.00
#
_symmetry.space_group_name_H-M   'P 1'
#
loop_
_entity.id
_entity.type
_entity.pdbx_description
1 polymer ?
#
loop_
_entity_poly.entity_id
_entity_poly.type
_entity_poly.pdbx_seq_one_letter_code
_entity_poly.pdbx_strand_id
1 'polypeptide(L)'
;MIDLTTIFSGVRTANSIADRVLPKKGTRIEHKIIAISSLQRAINATETYLTQSNRNYTPNQELSELWLQAFTSMIKIDKELAGRLRDKSRFWSNPQRWLQEDGAMELVPTLQELDEKCEMILLELNKRRK
;
A
#
# COMPACT_ATOMS: atom_id res chain seq x y z
N MET A 1 31.86 48.77 -21.78
CA MET A 1 30.65 47.94 -21.57
C MET A 1 29.82 48.02 -22.84
N ILE A 2 29.91 46.97 -23.65
CA ILE A 2 29.00 46.43 -24.69
C ILE A 2 29.83 45.35 -25.39
N ASP A 3 29.24 44.17 -25.49
CA ASP A 3 29.86 42.88 -25.74
C ASP A 3 29.99 42.58 -27.25
N LEU A 4 31.09 41.91 -27.62
CA LEU A 4 31.50 41.61 -28.98
C LEU A 4 30.80 40.35 -29.50
N THR A 5 29.94 40.54 -30.49
CA THR A 5 29.75 39.68 -31.68
C THR A 5 29.90 38.16 -31.54
N THR A 6 28.76 37.49 -31.70
CA THR A 6 28.54 36.40 -32.68
C THR A 6 29.48 35.21 -32.61
N ILE A 7 28.98 34.06 -32.14
CA ILE A 7 29.17 32.66 -32.58
C ILE A 7 28.37 31.87 -31.51
N PHE A 8 27.14 31.43 -31.75
CA PHE A 8 26.82 30.20 -32.47
C PHE A 8 25.42 30.29 -33.08
N SER A 9 25.36 30.16 -34.40
CA SER A 9 24.20 29.68 -35.12
C SER A 9 24.03 28.17 -34.87
N GLY A 10 22.78 27.71 -34.88
CA GLY A 10 22.38 26.29 -34.75
C GLY A 10 22.04 25.96 -33.30
N VAL A 11 20.83 25.55 -32.93
CA VAL A 11 20.03 24.48 -33.53
C VAL A 11 18.55 24.78 -33.27
N ARG A 12 17.76 24.91 -34.34
CA ARG A 12 16.33 24.59 -34.27
C ARG A 12 16.19 23.08 -34.09
N THR A 13 15.22 22.67 -33.29
CA THR A 13 14.63 21.32 -33.18
C THR A 13 15.25 20.41 -32.11
N ALA A 14 14.54 20.25 -30.99
CA ALA A 14 14.16 18.95 -30.40
C ALA A 14 13.55 19.07 -28.98
N ASN A 15 12.59 19.98 -28.75
CA ASN A 15 11.72 19.85 -27.57
C ASN A 15 10.58 18.86 -27.87
N SER A 16 10.89 17.56 -27.96
CA SER A 16 9.86 16.51 -27.88
C SER A 16 10.33 15.14 -27.37
N ILE A 17 11.56 15.02 -26.88
CA ILE A 17 12.06 13.74 -26.33
C ILE A 17 12.17 13.79 -24.80
N ALA A 18 12.39 14.96 -24.20
CA ALA A 18 12.47 15.11 -22.74
C ALA A 18 11.11 14.87 -22.03
N ASP A 19 9.98 15.16 -22.68
CA ASP A 19 8.63 14.89 -22.13
C ASP A 19 8.18 13.42 -22.24
N ARG A 20 8.96 12.55 -22.89
CA ARG A 20 8.67 11.11 -22.97
C ARG A 20 9.35 10.28 -21.87
N VAL A 21 10.21 10.89 -21.05
CA VAL A 21 10.97 10.20 -19.99
C VAL A 21 10.67 10.78 -18.60
N LEU A 22 9.56 11.49 -18.44
CA LEU A 22 8.97 11.67 -17.12
C LEU A 22 7.93 10.55 -16.91
N PRO A 23 8.19 9.55 -16.06
CA PRO A 23 7.21 8.50 -15.79
C PRO A 23 5.94 9.17 -15.27
N LYS A 24 4.87 9.09 -16.08
CA LYS A 24 3.53 9.50 -15.68
C LYS A 24 3.19 8.79 -14.37
N LYS A 25 3.10 9.54 -13.26
CA LYS A 25 2.26 9.23 -12.10
C LYS A 25 2.37 7.76 -11.63
N GLY A 26 3.52 7.36 -11.09
CA GLY A 26 3.76 6.08 -10.43
C GLY A 26 3.64 4.83 -11.31
N THR A 27 4.72 4.08 -11.50
CA THR A 27 4.61 2.81 -12.25
C THR A 27 3.72 1.80 -11.52
N ARG A 28 3.09 0.86 -12.24
CA ARG A 28 2.29 -0.24 -11.63
C ARG A 28 3.09 -1.01 -10.56
N ILE A 29 4.41 -1.08 -10.72
CA ILE A 29 5.34 -1.70 -9.77
C ILE A 29 5.42 -0.90 -8.48
N GLU A 30 5.58 0.43 -8.55
CA GLU A 30 5.58 1.30 -7.37
C GLU A 30 4.27 1.18 -6.58
N HIS A 31 3.12 1.16 -7.25
CA HIS A 31 1.84 0.95 -6.56
C HIS A 31 1.80 -0.38 -5.80
N LYS A 32 2.29 -1.46 -6.40
CA LYS A 32 2.38 -2.76 -5.72
C LYS A 32 3.34 -2.73 -4.54
N ILE A 33 4.51 -2.09 -4.67
CA ILE A 33 5.49 -1.93 -3.56
C ILE A 33 4.87 -1.14 -2.40
N ILE A 34 4.16 -0.05 -2.69
CA ILE A 34 3.48 0.75 -1.67
C ILE A 34 2.44 -0.08 -0.94
N ALA A 35 1.58 -0.81 -1.67
CA ALA A 35 0.54 -1.62 -1.06
C ALA A 35 1.09 -2.76 -0.18
N ILE A 36 2.14 -3.44 -0.64
CA ILE A 36 2.84 -4.46 0.16
C ILE A 36 3.44 -3.83 1.42
N SER A 37 4.14 -2.70 1.27
CA SER A 37 4.76 -2.01 2.42
C SER A 37 3.72 -1.58 3.46
N SER A 38 2.60 -1.01 3.01
CA SER A 38 1.51 -0.61 3.90
C SER A 38 0.86 -1.80 4.59
N LEU A 39 0.65 -2.91 3.88
CA LEU A 39 0.09 -4.14 4.44
C LEU A 39 1.03 -4.72 5.51
N GLN A 40 2.31 -4.88 5.20
CA GLN A 40 3.29 -5.43 6.15
C GLN A 40 3.41 -4.56 7.40
N ARG A 41 3.38 -3.23 7.24
CA ARG A 41 3.39 -2.30 8.38
C ARG A 41 2.19 -2.53 9.30
N ALA A 42 0.99 -2.69 8.73
CA ALA A 42 -0.23 -2.94 9.50
C ALA A 42 -0.18 -4.30 10.22
N ILE A 43 0.33 -5.35 9.55
CA ILE A 43 0.53 -6.69 10.14
C ILE A 43 1.49 -6.61 11.33
N ASN A 44 2.68 -6.05 11.13
CA ASN A 44 3.71 -5.97 12.17
C ASN A 44 3.25 -5.14 13.38
N ALA A 45 2.56 -4.02 13.15
CA ALA A 45 1.99 -3.22 14.21
C ALA A 45 0.93 -3.99 15.00
N THR A 46 0.10 -4.78 14.30
CA THR A 46 -0.93 -5.61 14.92
C THR A 46 -0.32 -6.73 15.77
N GLU A 47 0.68 -7.45 15.25
CA GLU A 47 1.41 -8.48 16.00
C GLU A 47 2.07 -7.90 17.26
N THR A 48 2.71 -6.74 17.12
CA THR A 48 3.35 -6.03 18.24
C THR A 48 2.32 -5.67 19.31
N TYR A 49 1.21 -5.06 18.90
CA TYR A 49 0.14 -4.69 19.81
C TYR A 49 -0.45 -5.92 20.52
N LEU A 50 -0.77 -6.99 19.80
CA LEU A 50 -1.34 -8.21 20.38
C LEU A 50 -0.38 -8.91 21.34
N THR A 51 0.92 -8.85 21.07
CA THR A 51 1.94 -9.34 22.00
C THR A 51 1.96 -8.51 23.28
N GLN A 52 1.93 -7.18 23.16
CA GLN A 52 1.94 -6.26 24.31
C GLN A 52 0.65 -6.26 25.11
N SER A 53 -0.49 -6.51 24.46
CA SER A 53 -1.82 -6.51 25.08
C SER A 53 -2.24 -7.86 25.64
N ASN A 54 -1.36 -8.88 25.63
CA ASN A 54 -1.69 -10.26 25.96
C ASN A 54 -2.89 -10.79 25.16
N ARG A 55 -2.92 -10.49 23.86
CA ARG A 55 -3.99 -10.83 22.92
C ARG A 55 -5.36 -10.26 23.31
N ASN A 56 -5.39 -9.18 24.09
CA ASN A 56 -6.63 -8.47 24.38
C ASN A 56 -6.98 -7.54 23.21
N TYR A 57 -8.18 -7.69 22.68
CA TYR A 57 -8.70 -6.89 21.57
C TYR A 57 -9.47 -5.68 22.11
N THR A 58 -8.74 -4.58 22.33
CA THR A 58 -9.35 -3.28 22.66
C THR A 58 -9.34 -2.35 21.44
N PRO A 59 -10.24 -1.35 21.38
CA PRO A 59 -10.21 -0.37 20.30
C PRO A 59 -8.83 0.28 20.16
N ASN A 60 -8.32 0.32 18.94
CA ASN A 60 -7.02 0.88 18.61
C ASN A 60 -7.11 1.70 17.31
N GLN A 61 -7.11 3.02 17.47
CA GLN A 61 -7.23 3.95 16.34
C GLN A 61 -6.01 3.88 15.40
N GLU A 62 -4.80 3.74 15.94
CA GLU A 62 -3.59 3.64 15.12
C GLU A 62 -3.63 2.40 14.21
N LEU A 63 -4.01 1.24 14.77
CA LEU A 63 -4.19 0.03 13.95
C LEU A 63 -5.29 0.23 12.91
N SER A 64 -6.43 0.81 13.30
CA SER A 64 -7.51 1.12 12.37
C SER A 64 -7.03 1.94 11.17
N GLU A 65 -6.22 2.98 11.43
CA GLU A 65 -5.65 3.85 10.40
C GLU A 65 -4.62 3.13 9.51
N LEU A 66 -3.73 2.31 10.10
CA LEU A 66 -2.76 1.52 9.33
C LEU A 66 -3.45 0.54 8.37
N TRP A 67 -4.50 -0.14 8.85
CA TRP A 67 -5.30 -1.03 8.01
C TRP A 67 -6.08 -0.27 6.92
N LEU A 68 -6.54 0.95 7.20
CA LEU A 68 -7.16 1.82 6.20
C LEU A 68 -6.16 2.27 5.12
N GLN A 69 -4.93 2.59 5.51
CA GLN A 69 -3.85 2.91 4.57
C GLN A 69 -3.50 1.70 3.68
N ALA A 70 -3.46 0.50 4.25
CA ALA A 70 -3.27 -0.74 3.49
C ALA A 70 -4.42 -0.96 2.49
N PHE A 71 -5.67 -0.80 2.92
CA PHE A 71 -6.86 -0.84 2.05
C PHE A 71 -6.75 0.12 0.86
N THR A 72 -6.49 1.40 1.12
CA THR A 72 -6.47 2.44 0.07
C THR A 72 -5.39 2.18 -0.97
N SER A 73 -4.25 1.62 -0.56
CA SER A 73 -3.15 1.26 -1.45
C SER A 73 -3.45 -0.03 -2.24
N MET A 74 -4.14 -1.00 -1.62
CA MET A 74 -4.45 -2.29 -2.23
C MET A 74 -5.60 -2.24 -3.25
N ILE A 75 -6.51 -1.25 -3.16
CA ILE A 75 -7.73 -1.19 -4.00
C ILE A 75 -7.46 -1.20 -5.52
N LYS A 76 -6.29 -0.73 -5.94
CA LYS A 76 -5.87 -0.69 -7.36
C LYS A 76 -5.18 -1.98 -7.82
N ILE A 77 -4.89 -2.90 -6.91
CA ILE A 77 -4.12 -4.12 -7.14
C ILE A 77 -5.01 -5.35 -6.99
N ASP A 78 -5.68 -5.46 -5.84
CA ASP A 78 -6.57 -6.56 -5.49
C ASP A 78 -7.76 -5.99 -4.71
N LYS A 79 -8.92 -5.94 -5.38
CA LYS A 79 -10.15 -5.38 -4.80
C LYS A 79 -10.75 -6.29 -3.73
N GLU A 80 -10.60 -7.61 -3.88
CA GLU A 80 -11.13 -8.58 -2.93
C GLU A 80 -10.35 -8.48 -1.63
N LEU A 81 -9.01 -8.54 -1.71
CA LEU A 81 -8.14 -8.32 -0.56
C LEU A 81 -8.38 -6.95 0.07
N ALA A 82 -8.50 -5.89 -0.72
CA ALA A 82 -8.79 -4.55 -0.21
C ALA A 82 -10.09 -4.52 0.63
N GLY A 83 -11.15 -5.19 0.19
CA GLY A 83 -12.39 -5.30 0.96
C GLY A 83 -12.14 -5.85 2.38
N ARG A 84 -11.34 -6.90 2.48
CA ARG A 84 -11.01 -7.55 3.76
C ARG A 84 -10.10 -6.69 4.65
N LEU A 85 -9.19 -5.93 4.06
CA LEU A 85 -8.37 -4.95 4.80
C LEU A 85 -9.22 -3.82 5.39
N ARG A 86 -10.26 -3.39 4.66
CA ARG A 86 -11.24 -2.42 5.17
C ARG A 86 -12.02 -2.98 6.36
N ASP A 87 -12.42 -4.25 6.31
CA ASP A 87 -13.11 -4.88 7.43
C ASP A 87 -12.19 -5.02 8.65
N LYS A 88 -10.90 -5.33 8.45
CA LYS A 88 -9.89 -5.30 9.51
C LYS A 88 -9.72 -3.91 10.14
N SER A 89 -9.72 -2.84 9.34
CA SER A 89 -9.71 -1.46 9.84
C SER A 89 -10.93 -1.16 10.73
N ARG A 90 -12.12 -1.56 10.29
CA ARG A 90 -13.35 -1.41 11.07
C ARG A 90 -13.35 -2.23 12.35
N PHE A 91 -12.80 -3.44 12.31
CA PHE A 91 -12.61 -4.28 13.49
C PHE A 91 -11.82 -3.51 14.56
N TRP A 92 -10.66 -2.95 14.21
CA TRP A 92 -9.82 -2.22 15.17
C TRP A 92 -10.45 -0.93 15.73
N SER A 93 -11.48 -0.41 15.07
CA SER A 93 -12.24 0.74 15.57
C SER A 93 -13.19 0.36 16.73
N ASN A 94 -13.70 -0.87 16.75
CA ASN A 94 -14.53 -1.38 17.85
C ASN A 94 -14.55 -2.92 17.88
N PRO A 95 -13.50 -3.60 18.37
CA PRO A 95 -13.42 -5.07 18.31
C PRO A 95 -14.55 -5.78 19.03
N GLN A 96 -15.03 -5.22 20.15
CA GLN A 96 -16.05 -5.84 20.99
C GLN A 96 -17.37 -6.04 20.25
N ARG A 97 -17.75 -5.09 19.38
CA ARG A 97 -18.94 -5.25 18.53
C ARG A 97 -18.82 -6.46 17.62
N TRP A 98 -17.65 -6.70 17.03
CA TRP A 98 -17.43 -7.82 16.10
C TRP A 98 -17.34 -9.16 16.83
N LEU A 99 -16.82 -9.17 18.06
CA LEU A 99 -16.76 -10.37 18.89
C LEU A 99 -18.15 -10.81 19.41
N GLN A 100 -19.11 -9.88 19.47
CA GLN A 100 -20.48 -10.15 19.94
C GLN A 100 -21.45 -10.52 18.81
N GLU A 101 -21.08 -10.25 17.56
CA GLU A 101 -21.93 -10.49 16.39
C GLU A 101 -21.58 -11.83 15.75
N ASP A 102 -22.54 -12.76 15.74
CA ASP A 102 -22.34 -14.11 15.20
C ASP A 102 -21.86 -14.04 13.74
N GLY A 103 -20.77 -14.77 13.45
CA GLY A 103 -20.17 -14.83 12.11
C GLY A 103 -19.35 -13.60 11.70
N ALA A 104 -19.35 -12.48 12.45
CA ALA A 104 -18.61 -11.28 12.06
C ALA A 104 -17.09 -11.49 12.00
N MET A 105 -16.56 -12.40 12.83
CA MET A 105 -15.14 -12.75 12.82
C MET A 105 -14.69 -13.50 11.56
N GLU A 106 -15.60 -14.15 10.82
CA GLU A 106 -15.27 -14.80 9.54
C GLU A 106 -14.90 -13.79 8.45
N LEU A 107 -15.39 -12.55 8.59
CA LEU A 107 -15.10 -11.44 7.69
C LEU A 107 -13.73 -10.81 7.97
N VAL A 108 -13.23 -10.95 9.20
CA VAL A 108 -11.96 -10.34 9.64
C VAL A 108 -10.80 -11.27 9.24
N PRO A 109 -9.98 -10.91 8.23
CA PRO A 109 -8.90 -11.79 7.78
C PRO A 109 -7.87 -12.05 8.87
N THR A 110 -7.29 -13.25 8.96
CA THR A 110 -6.22 -13.54 9.94
C THR A 110 -4.89 -12.91 9.52
N LEU A 111 -3.93 -12.76 10.44
CA LEU A 111 -2.62 -12.19 10.09
C LEU A 111 -1.81 -13.13 9.19
N GLN A 112 -1.81 -14.43 9.51
CA GLN A 112 -1.17 -15.45 8.69
C GLN A 112 -1.67 -15.43 7.23
N GLU A 113 -2.98 -15.40 7.04
CA GLU A 113 -3.57 -15.37 5.69
C GLU A 113 -3.14 -14.11 4.90
N LEU A 114 -2.99 -12.98 5.58
CA LEU A 114 -2.58 -11.73 4.95
C LEU A 114 -1.09 -11.74 4.60
N ASP A 115 -0.24 -12.34 5.42
CA ASP A 115 1.18 -12.57 5.09
C ASP A 115 1.31 -13.49 3.87
N GLU A 116 0.55 -14.59 3.81
CA GLU A 116 0.54 -15.48 2.63
C GLU A 116 0.14 -14.74 1.35
N LYS A 117 -0.88 -13.88 1.41
CA LYS A 117 -1.27 -13.02 0.28
C LYS A 117 -0.19 -11.99 -0.07
N CYS A 118 0.52 -11.46 0.92
CA CYS A 118 1.64 -10.54 0.72
C CYS A 118 2.75 -11.21 -0.10
N GLU A 119 3.14 -12.42 0.30
CA GLU A 119 4.15 -13.23 -0.40
C GLU A 119 3.74 -13.57 -1.84
N MET A 120 2.47 -13.91 -2.08
CA MET A 120 1.98 -14.15 -3.44
C MET A 120 2.15 -12.91 -4.33
N ILE A 121 1.80 -11.72 -3.85
CA ILE A 121 1.93 -10.46 -4.61
C ILE A 121 3.41 -10.14 -4.88
N LEU A 122 4.30 -10.41 -3.92
CA LEU A 122 5.75 -10.26 -4.07
C LEU A 122 6.33 -11.22 -5.12
N LEU A 123 5.92 -12.49 -5.10
CA LEU A 123 6.34 -13.47 -6.10
C LEU A 123 5.91 -13.08 -7.52
N GLU A 124 4.68 -12.57 -7.68
CA GLU A 124 4.22 -12.03 -8.97
C GLU A 124 5.07 -10.86 -9.47
N LEU A 125 5.52 -9.99 -8.57
CA LEU A 125 6.42 -8.89 -8.92
C LEU A 125 7.76 -9.40 -9.44
N ASN A 126 8.35 -10.39 -8.75
CA ASN A 126 9.65 -10.95 -9.11
C ASN A 126 9.62 -11.71 -10.44
N LYS A 127 8.53 -12.40 -10.77
CA LYS A 127 8.37 -13.10 -12.06
C LYS A 127 8.36 -12.15 -13.26
N ARG A 128 7.94 -10.89 -13.09
CA ARG A 128 7.86 -9.90 -14.19
C ARG A 128 9.14 -9.08 -14.39
N ARG A 129 10.14 -9.21 -13.50
CA ARG A 129 11.46 -8.57 -13.64
C ARG A 129 12.46 -9.41 -14.43
N LYS A 130 12.16 -10.68 -14.69
CA LYS A 130 12.94 -11.58 -15.56
C LYS A 130 12.35 -11.56 -16.96
#